data_AF-A0A7C5KQP5-F1
#
_entry.id   AF-A0A7C5KQP5-F1
#
_cell.length_a   1.000
_cell.length_b   1.000
_cell.length_c   1.000
_cell.angle_alpha   90.00
_cell.angle_beta   90.00
_cell.angle_gamma   90.00
#
_symmetry.space_group_name_H-M   'P 1'
#
loop_
_entity.id
_entity.type
_entity.pdbx_description
1 polymer ?
#
loop_
_entity_poly.entity_id
_entity_poly.type
_entity_poly.pdbx_seq_one_letter_code
_entity_poly.pdbx_strand_id
1 'polypeptide(L)' 'MRAALVVINAGSSSIKFALYDTEPLAPLMRGVIDDIGGHARLVIKKDVE' A
#
# COMPACT_ATOMS: atom_id res chain seq x y z
N MET A 1 -1.23 -21.89 -1.42
CA MET A 1 -0.52 -20.61 -1.26
C MET A 1 -1.51 -19.50 -1.63
N ARG A 2 -1.53 -18.38 -0.90
CA ARG A 2 -2.30 -17.19 -1.28
C ARG A 2 -1.35 -16.24 -1.98
N ALA A 3 -1.66 -15.84 -3.21
CA ALA A 3 -0.88 -14.85 -3.94
C ALA A 3 -1.51 -13.46 -3.75
N ALA A 4 -0.70 -12.42 -3.79
CA ALA A 4 -1.16 -11.05 -3.64
C ALA A 4 -0.45 -10.14 -4.66
N LEU A 5 -1.19 -9.16 -5.16
CA LEU A 5 -0.68 -8.13 -6.06
C LEU A 5 -0.44 -6.86 -5.26
N VAL A 6 0.78 -6.31 -5.35
CA VAL A 6 1.10 -5.00 -4.78
C VAL A 6 1.26 -3.99 -5.91
N VAL A 7 0.55 -2.87 -5.81
CA VAL A 7 0.75 -1.70 -6.66
C VAL A 7 1.52 -0.66 -5.86
N ILE A 8 2.62 -0.16 -6.41
CA ILE A 8 3.50 0.83 -5.78
C ILE A 8 3.59 2.07 -6.66
N ASN A 9 3.36 3.23 -6.06
CA ASN A 9 3.70 4.53 -6.63
C ASN A 9 4.77 5.19 -5.73
N ALA A 10 6.00 5.30 -6.26
CA ALA A 10 7.13 5.85 -5.55
C ALA A 10 7.45 7.27 -6.04
N GLY A 11 7.24 8.26 -5.18
CA GLY A 11 7.74 9.62 -5.33
C GLY A 11 9.07 9.82 -4.59
N SER A 12 9.66 11.01 -4.73
CA SER A 12 10.95 11.33 -4.11
C SER A 12 10.95 11.31 -2.57
N SER A 13 9.80 11.60 -1.94
CA SER A 13 9.65 11.65 -0.48
C SER A 13 8.48 10.81 0.06
N SER A 14 7.81 10.02 -0.79
CA SER A 14 6.70 9.17 -0.36
C SER A 14 6.53 7.93 -1.24
N ILE A 15 5.96 6.87 -0.65
CA ILE A 15 5.55 5.66 -1.35
C ILE A 15 4.10 5.38 -1.03
N LYS A 16 3.22 5.49 -2.02
CA LYS A 16 1.81 5.07 -1.92
C LYS A 16 1.68 3.65 -2.42
N PHE A 17 0.89 2.83 -1.73
CA PHE A 17 0.71 1.44 -2.12
C PHE A 17 -0.72 0.95 -1.91
N ALA A 18 -1.08 -0.08 -2.67
CA ALA A 18 -2.31 -0.83 -2.55
C ALA A 18 -2.01 -2.32 -2.70
N LEU A 19 -2.63 -3.14 -1.86
CA LEU A 19 -2.53 -4.59 -1.86
C LEU A 19 -3.87 -5.19 -2.28
N TYR A 20 -3.83 -6.18 -3.15
CA TYR A 20 -4.99 -6.92 -3.63
C TYR A 20 -4.74 -8.42 -3.48
N ASP A 21 -5.80 -9.19 -3.25
CA ASP A 21 -5.76 -10.63 -3.55
C ASP A 21 -5.56 -10.81 -5.07
N THR A 22 -4.83 -11.82 -5.54
CA THR A 22 -4.66 -11.99 -7.00
C THR A 22 -5.94 -12.46 -7.69
N GLU A 23 -6.81 -13.17 -6.96
CA GLU A 23 -8.10 -13.64 -7.42
C GLU A 23 -9.09 -13.49 -6.26
N PRO A 24 -10.07 -12.56 -6.30
CA PRO A 24 -10.62 -11.89 -7.48
C PRO A 24 -10.12 -10.45 -7.72
N LEU A 25 -8.87 -10.09 -7.43
CA LEU A 25 -8.42 -8.68 -7.35
C LEU A 25 -9.15 -7.86 -6.26
N ALA A 26 -9.59 -8.54 -5.19
CA ALA A 26 -10.21 -7.88 -4.05
C ALA A 26 -9.19 -6.96 -3.34
N PRO A 27 -9.54 -5.69 -3.06
CA PRO A 27 -8.66 -4.81 -2.29
C PRO A 27 -8.53 -5.33 -0.86
N LEU A 28 -7.30 -5.42 -0.35
CA LEU A 28 -7.03 -5.90 1.01
C LEU A 28 -6.64 -4.73 1.94
N MET A 29 -5.79 -3.83 1.44
CA MET A 29 -5.35 -2.66 2.17
C MET A 29 -4.70 -1.64 1.26
N ARG A 30 -4.65 -0.40 1.73
CA ARG A 30 -3.89 0.69 1.13
C ARG A 30 -3.05 1.37 2.18
N GLY A 31 -2.02 2.06 1.74
CA GLY A 31 -1.24 2.85 2.66
C GLY A 31 -0.31 3.82 1.96
N VAL A 32 0.37 4.59 2.80
CA VAL A 32 1.42 5.50 2.38
C VAL A 32 2.54 5.47 3.40
N ILE A 33 3.77 5.43 2.90
CA ILE A 33 4.95 5.85 3.64
C ILE A 33 5.21 7.29 3.22
N ASP A 34 5.15 8.23 4.13
CA ASP A 34 5.29 9.66 3.86
C ASP A 34 6.42 10.26 4.70
N ASP A 35 6.90 11.44 4.32
CA ASP A 35 8.01 12.16 4.95
C ASP A 35 9.35 11.36 4.94
N ILE A 36 9.60 10.64 3.84
CA ILE A 36 10.88 9.96 3.60
C ILE A 36 11.97 11.02 3.43
N GLY A 37 13.06 10.88 4.18
CA GLY A 37 14.11 11.89 4.29
C GLY A 37 13.94 12.86 5.46
N GLY A 38 12.78 12.82 6.14
CA GLY A 38 12.50 13.51 7.41
C GLY A 38 12.10 12.50 8.49
N HIS A 39 10.86 12.58 8.97
CA HIS A 39 10.27 11.66 9.95
C HIS A 39 9.34 10.66 9.27
N ALA A 40 9.94 9.71 8.56
CA ALA A 40 9.21 8.71 7.79
C ALA A 40 8.14 8.02 8.65
N ARG A 41 6.90 8.02 8.16
CA ARG A 41 5.76 7.41 8.87
C ARG A 41 4.93 6.54 7.93
N LEU A 42 4.44 5.43 8.47
CA LEU A 42 3.52 4.53 7.80
C LEU A 42 2.08 4.83 8.23
N VAL A 43 1.22 5.10 7.26
CA VAL A 43 -0.22 5.24 7.46
C VAL A 43 -0.92 4.15 6.66
N ILE A 44 -1.65 3.28 7.36
CA ILE A 44 -2.40 2.18 6.75
C ILE A 44 -3.89 2.51 6.82
N LYS A 45 -4.59 2.31 5.70
CA LYS A 45 -6.05 2.24 5.64
C LYS A 45 -6.42 0.82 5.25
N LYS A 46 -7.13 0.13 6.16
CA LYS A 46 -7.75 -1.14 5.81
C LYS A 46 -8.99 -0.83 5.01
N ASP A 47 -9.09 -1.36 3.80
CA ASP A 47 -10.36 -1.36 3.08
C ASP A 47 -11.20 -2.43 3.79
N VAL A 48 -12.29 -2.00 4.44
CA VAL A 48 -13.25 -2.89 5.09
C VAL A 48 -14.33 -3.18 4.04
N GLU A 49 -14.68 -4.45 3.87
CA GLU A 49 -15.88 -4.86 3.11
C GLU A 49 -17.14 -4.18 3.63
#